data_AF-A0A8D0XBH1-F1
#
_entry.id   AF-A0A8D0XBH1-F1
#
_cell.length_a   1.000
_cell.length_b   1.000
_cell.length_c   1.000
_cell.angle_alpha   90.00
_cell.angle_beta   90.00
_cell.angle_gamma   90.00
#
_symmetry.space_group_name_H-M   'P 1'
#
loop_
_entity.id
_entity.type
_entity.pdbx_description
1 polymer ?
#
loop_
_entity_poly.entity_id
_entity_poly.type
_entity_poly.pdbx_seq_one_letter_code
_entity_poly.pdbx_strand_id
1 'polypeptide(L)' 'MAARFAAFLKNAWAKELVLVALFTIQSLAVILPALSPYTNYTLRINRATPYNISTDGESGHLPSGPQYKCENQKNK' A
#
# COMPACT_ATOMS: atom_id res chain seq x y z
N MET A 1 -13.56 -33.98 7.86
CA MET A 1 -13.40 -32.62 8.44
C MET A 1 -14.24 -31.56 7.73
N ALA A 2 -14.03 -31.30 6.44
CA ALA A 2 -14.62 -30.17 5.70
C ALA A 2 -16.15 -30.00 5.83
N ALA A 3 -16.93 -31.09 5.78
CA ALA A 3 -18.39 -31.02 5.93
C ALA A 3 -18.85 -30.40 7.27
N ARG A 4 -18.08 -30.58 8.36
CA ARG A 4 -18.38 -29.97 9.66
C ARG A 4 -18.13 -28.45 9.63
N PHE A 5 -17.01 -28.02 9.04
CA PHE A 5 -16.71 -26.60 8.83
C PHE A 5 -17.77 -25.90 7.95
N ALA A 6 -18.22 -26.54 6.87
CA ALA A 6 -19.29 -26.00 6.04
C ALA A 6 -20.61 -25.83 6.82
N ALA A 7 -20.96 -26.79 7.68
CA ALA A 7 -22.13 -26.68 8.55
C ALA A 7 -21.99 -25.55 9.60
N PHE A 8 -20.81 -25.44 10.23
CA PHE A 8 -20.52 -24.34 11.16
C PHE A 8 -20.61 -22.97 10.48
N LEU A 9 -20.03 -22.83 9.28
CA LEU A 9 -20.08 -21.56 8.54
C LEU A 9 -21.51 -21.18 8.16
N LYS A 10 -22.33 -22.13 7.70
CA LYS A 10 -23.76 -21.89 7.40
C LYS A 10 -24.55 -21.47 8.64
N ASN A 11 -24.28 -22.07 9.81
CA ASN A 11 -24.89 -21.66 11.08
C ASN A 11 -24.39 -20.28 11.56
N ALA A 12 -23.10 -19.97 11.41
CA ALA A 12 -22.53 -18.67 11.77
C ALA A 12 -23.08 -17.54 10.87
N TRP A 13 -23.22 -17.79 9.56
CA TRP A 13 -23.90 -16.86 8.64
C TRP A 13 -25.36 -16.59 9.03
N ALA A 14 -26.08 -17.59 9.55
CA ALA A 14 -27.48 -17.45 9.94
C ALA A 14 -27.69 -16.71 11.28
N LYS A 15 -26.72 -16.78 12.20
CA LYS A 15 -26.82 -16.17 13.54
C LYS A 15 -26.04 -14.87 13.71
N GLU A 16 -24.83 -14.81 13.16
CA GLU A 16 -23.82 -13.79 13.46
C GLU A 16 -23.14 -13.31 12.16
N LEU A 17 -23.95 -13.03 11.15
CA LEU A 17 -23.51 -12.54 9.83
C LEU A 17 -22.49 -11.40 9.94
N VAL A 18 -22.71 -10.47 10.88
CA VAL A 18 -21.81 -9.33 11.15
C VAL A 18 -20.41 -9.78 11.60
N LEU A 19 -20.31 -10.78 12.49
CA LEU A 19 -19.01 -11.29 12.94
C LEU A 19 -18.29 -12.06 11.84
N VAL A 20 -19.02 -12.84 11.02
CA VAL A 20 -18.43 -13.53 9.86
C VAL A 20 -17.95 -12.54 8.80
N ALA A 21 -18.71 -11.48 8.53
CA ALA A 21 -18.31 -10.41 7.63
C ALA A 21 -17.07 -9.66 8.14
N LEU A 22 -17.02 -9.31 9.43
CA LEU A 22 -15.85 -8.68 10.06
C LEU A 22 -14.60 -9.55 9.92
N PHE A 23 -14.69 -10.84 10.26
CA PHE A 23 -13.56 -11.76 10.18
C PHE A 23 -13.07 -11.97 8.74
N THR A 24 -13.99 -12.07 7.76
CA THR A 24 -13.60 -12.22 6.34
C THR A 24 -12.98 -10.95 5.78
N ILE A 25 -13.50 -9.76 6.10
CA ILE A 25 -12.91 -8.46 5.71
C ILE A 25 -11.53 -8.29 6.35
N GLN A 26 -11.37 -8.59 7.65
CA GLN A 26 -10.10 -8.49 8.35
C GLN A 26 -9.05 -9.46 7.77
N SER A 27 -9.44 -10.72 7.51
CA SER A 27 -8.58 -11.72 6.85
C SER A 27 -8.15 -11.25 5.46
N LEU A 28 -9.09 -10.74 4.65
CA LEU A 28 -8.79 -10.22 3.32
C LEU A 28 -7.85 -9.00 3.38
N ALA A 29 -8.08 -8.08 4.32
CA ALA A 29 -7.24 -6.89 4.51
C ALA A 29 -5.78 -7.22 4.91
N VAL A 30 -5.54 -8.37 5.55
CA VAL A 30 -4.18 -8.85 5.88
C VAL A 30 -3.52 -9.56 4.70
N ILE A 31 -4.28 -10.37 3.94
CA ILE A 31 -3.74 -11.19 2.83
C ILE A 31 -3.54 -10.35 1.55
N LEU A 32 -4.47 -9.45 1.24
CA LEU A 32 -4.49 -8.70 -0.02
C LEU A 32 -3.25 -7.80 -0.25
N PRO A 33 -2.68 -7.10 0.76
CA PRO A 33 -1.45 -6.32 0.57
C PRO A 33 -0.22 -7.17 0.23
N ALA A 34 -0.16 -8.42 0.73
CA ALA A 34 0.95 -9.34 0.47
C ALA A 34 0.89 -9.97 -0.93
N LEU A 35 -0.32 -10.17 -1.46
CA LEU A 35 -0.53 -10.69 -2.82
C LEU A 35 -0.53 -9.59 -3.91
N SER A 36 -0.82 -8.33 -3.54
CA SER A 36 -0.96 -7.25 -4.50
C SER A 36 0.38 -6.68 -4.96
N PRO A 37 0.71 -6.66 -6.27
CA PRO A 37 1.91 -5.99 -6.76
C PRO A 37 1.85 -4.47 -6.56
N TYR A 38 0.65 -3.90 -6.39
CA TYR A 38 0.43 -2.47 -6.21
C TYR A 38 0.93 -1.92 -4.87
N THR A 39 1.04 -2.76 -3.83
CA THR A 39 1.58 -2.36 -2.51
C THR A 39 2.99 -1.77 -2.61
N ASN A 40 3.81 -2.29 -3.53
CA ASN A 40 5.14 -1.76 -3.84
C ASN A 40 5.11 -0.35 -4.46
N TYR A 41 4.10 -0.05 -5.29
CA TYR A 41 3.94 1.27 -5.89
C TYR A 41 3.51 2.31 -4.85
N THR A 42 2.59 1.97 -3.95
CA THR A 42 2.19 2.84 -2.83
C THR A 42 3.39 3.20 -1.95
N LEU A 43 4.25 2.23 -1.61
CA LEU A 43 5.48 2.49 -0.85
C LEU A 43 6.44 3.43 -1.60
N ARG A 44 6.59 3.27 -2.92
CA ARG A 44 7.45 4.13 -3.75
C ARG A 44 6.92 5.55 -3.86
N ILE A 45 5.60 5.72 -3.99
CA ILE A 45 4.95 7.04 -4.03
C ILE A 45 5.17 7.77 -2.70
N ASN A 46 4.87 7.13 -1.57
CA ASN A 46 5.02 7.74 -0.24
C ASN A 46 6.48 8.12 0.11
N ARG A 47 7.48 7.47 -0.51
CA ARG A 47 8.89 7.84 -0.39
C ARG A 47 9.32 8.97 -1.34
N ALA A 48 8.62 9.13 -2.48
CA ALA A 48 8.92 10.15 -3.48
C ALA A 48 8.26 11.51 -3.16
N THR A 49 7.26 11.53 -2.28
CA THR A 49 6.58 12.73 -1.79
C THR A 49 7.38 13.42 -0.68
N PRO A 50 7.93 14.63 -0.89
CA PRO A 50 8.68 15.35 0.13
C PRO A 50 7.73 16.03 1.12
N TYR A 51 7.55 15.44 2.31
CA TYR A 51 6.71 15.99 3.38
C TYR A 51 7.49 16.81 4.43
N ASN A 52 8.82 16.70 4.47
CA ASN A 52 9.64 17.51 5.36
C ASN A 52 10.07 18.78 4.63
N ILE A 53 9.91 19.94 5.27
CA ILE A 53 10.57 21.16 4.82
C ILE A 53 12.06 20.99 5.12
N SER A 54 12.92 21.08 4.11
CA SER A 54 14.37 20.95 4.28
C SER A 54 14.93 22.11 5.10
N THR A 55 14.88 21.98 6.42
CA THR A 55 15.64 22.83 7.34
C THR A 55 17.10 22.40 7.30
N ASP A 56 17.87 22.97 6.38
CA ASP A 56 19.26 23.39 6.61
C ASP A 56 19.70 24.30 5.47
N GLY A 57 20.09 25.52 5.82
CA GLY A 57 20.42 26.60 4.90
C GLY A 57 21.89 26.66 4.53
N GLU A 58 22.52 25.53 4.23
CA GLU A 58 23.87 25.50 3.66
C GLU A 58 23.95 24.69 2.35
N SER A 59 24.81 25.14 1.45
CA SER A 59 25.08 24.54 0.14
C SER A 59 25.43 23.05 0.27
N GLY A 60 24.92 22.15 -0.59
CA GLY A 60 25.01 22.30 -2.04
C GLY A 60 26.19 21.50 -2.63
N HIS A 61 26.44 20.28 -2.15
CA HIS A 61 27.20 19.22 -2.84
C HIS A 61 26.70 17.85 -2.34
N LEU A 62 26.02 16.97 -3.11
CA LEU A 62 26.34 16.32 -4.41
C LEU A 62 27.28 15.10 -4.26
N PRO A 63 27.30 14.13 -5.21
CA PRO A 63 26.42 13.91 -6.38
C PRO A 63 25.50 12.68 -6.10
N SER A 64 24.94 11.87 -7.02
CA SER A 64 24.93 11.85 -8.49
C SER A 64 23.59 11.29 -9.03
N GLY A 65 22.84 12.09 -9.81
CA GLY A 65 21.62 11.71 -10.53
C GLY A 65 21.00 12.96 -11.16
N PRO A 66 20.39 12.91 -12.36
CA PRO A 66 20.10 14.11 -13.16
C PRO A 66 18.95 14.96 -12.58
N GLN A 67 19.28 15.81 -11.61
CA GLN A 67 18.36 16.66 -10.84
C GLN A 67 18.03 18.02 -11.51
N TYR A 68 17.78 18.03 -12.82
CA TYR A 68 16.93 19.03 -13.49
C TYR A 68 16.63 18.65 -14.95
N LYS A 69 15.64 17.79 -15.21
CA LYS A 69 15.18 17.53 -16.60
C LYS A 69 14.26 18.63 -17.16
N CYS A 70 14.44 19.88 -16.71
CA CYS A 70 13.60 21.03 -17.05
C CYS A 70 14.34 22.17 -17.80
N GLU A 71 15.53 21.92 -18.35
CA GLU A 71 16.23 22.91 -19.21
C GLU A 71 16.76 22.35 -20.55
N ASN A 72 16.48 21.09 -20.89
CA ASN A 72 16.99 20.46 -22.13
C ASN A 72 15.91 19.79 -22.98
N GLN A 73 14.74 20.43 -23.09
CA GLN A 73 13.64 20.02 -24.01
C GLN A 73 13.06 21.19 -24.83
N LYS A 74 13.65 22.40 -24.73
CA LYS A 74 13.10 23.64 -25.32
C LYS A 74 13.84 24.18 -26.55
N ASN A 75 14.91 23.49 -26.98
CA ASN A 75 15.60 23.74 -28.24
C ASN A 75 15.69 22.42 -29.03
N LYS A 76 14.78 22.26 -30.00
CA LYS A 76 14.87 21.35 -31.14
C LYS A 76 14.18 22.04 -32.32
#